data_AF-A0A973EIU5-F1
#
_entry.id   AF-A0A973EIU5-F1
#
_cell.length_a   1.000
_cell.length_b   1.000
_cell.length_c   1.000
_cell.angle_alpha   90.00
_cell.angle_beta   90.00
_cell.angle_gamma   90.00
#
_symmetry.space_group_name_H-M   'P 1'
#
loop_
_entity.id
_entity.type
_entity.pdbx_description
1 polymer ?
#
loop_
_entity_poly.entity_id
_entity_poly.type
_entity_poly.pdbx_seq_one_letter_code
_entity_poly.pdbx_strand_id
1 'polypeptide(L)'
;MAVRNHALRTGTLAALMAASMATQAQEFQINPGLNDAWFNPATDGQGFFFNVFPDQNFFFMSWFTYDTERPPEDITAILGEPGHRWLTASGSFDAGNMVVLDVNNTTGGLFDDPQEVTQNPGYGTITVTFENCNSATVDYDLPAAGVSGTIPVQRVVLDNVPLCETLAATE
;
A
#
# COMPACT_ATOMS: atom_id res chain seq x y z
N MET A 1 -64.89 -27.27 -36.81
CA MET A 1 -63.90 -28.34 -37.05
C MET A 1 -63.00 -27.85 -38.17
N ALA A 2 -61.68 -27.70 -38.07
CA ALA A 2 -60.70 -28.24 -37.14
C ALA A 2 -59.56 -27.22 -36.91
N VAL A 3 -59.02 -27.22 -35.70
CA VAL A 3 -57.87 -26.43 -35.25
C VAL A 3 -56.58 -27.05 -35.81
N ARG A 4 -55.71 -26.24 -36.42
CA ARG A 4 -54.31 -26.61 -36.68
C ARG A 4 -53.45 -26.05 -35.55
N ASN A 5 -53.06 -26.92 -34.61
CA ASN A 5 -51.97 -26.65 -33.68
C ASN A 5 -50.66 -27.16 -34.30
N HIS A 6 -49.72 -26.27 -34.55
CA HIS A 6 -48.32 -26.64 -34.80
C HIS A 6 -47.60 -26.76 -33.46
N ALA A 7 -47.24 -28.00 -33.12
CA ALA A 7 -46.22 -28.27 -32.11
C ALA A 7 -44.85 -28.17 -32.77
N LEU A 8 -43.97 -27.32 -32.24
CA LEU A 8 -42.52 -27.44 -32.43
C LEU A 8 -41.78 -27.03 -31.15
N ARG A 9 -41.32 -28.10 -30.47
CA ARG A 9 -40.01 -28.29 -29.82
C ARG A 9 -39.61 -27.37 -28.65
N THR A 10 -39.83 -27.94 -27.48
CA THR A 10 -38.95 -27.95 -26.30
C THR A 10 -37.45 -27.83 -26.63
N GLY A 11 -36.76 -26.90 -25.97
CA GLY A 11 -35.30 -26.72 -26.05
C GLY A 11 -34.82 -25.54 -25.21
N THR A 12 -34.97 -25.64 -23.88
CA THR A 12 -34.12 -25.03 -22.84
C THR A 12 -33.42 -23.70 -23.12
N LEU A 13 -34.12 -22.59 -22.87
CA LEU A 13 -33.50 -21.30 -22.52
C LEU A 13 -32.77 -21.33 -21.16
N ALA A 14 -32.87 -22.43 -20.40
CA ALA A 14 -32.21 -22.59 -19.11
C ALA A 14 -30.75 -23.07 -19.20
N ALA A 15 -30.23 -23.40 -20.39
CA ALA A 15 -28.88 -23.97 -20.55
C ALA A 15 -27.80 -22.95 -21.01
N LEU A 16 -28.13 -21.66 -21.16
CA LEU A 16 -27.19 -20.61 -21.57
C LEU A 16 -26.92 -19.55 -20.49
N MET A 17 -27.38 -19.77 -19.26
CA MET A 17 -27.10 -18.92 -18.09
C MET A 17 -26.25 -19.65 -17.05
N ALA A 18 -25.45 -20.63 -17.47
CA ALA A 18 -24.62 -21.45 -16.58
C ALA A 18 -23.21 -21.61 -17.17
N ALA A 19 -22.50 -20.50 -17.40
CA ALA A 19 -21.05 -20.44 -17.52
C ALA A 19 -20.56 -18.98 -17.60
N SER A 20 -20.80 -18.21 -16.54
CA SER A 20 -19.91 -17.08 -16.22
C SER A 20 -19.48 -17.15 -14.76
N MET A 21 -19.11 -18.34 -14.30
CA MET A 21 -18.13 -18.43 -13.23
C MET A 21 -16.76 -18.25 -13.88
N ALA A 22 -16.48 -17.03 -14.34
CA ALA A 22 -15.11 -16.57 -14.26
C ALA A 22 -14.83 -16.61 -12.76
N THR A 23 -13.99 -17.55 -12.33
CA THR A 23 -13.40 -17.53 -11.01
C THR A 23 -12.79 -16.14 -10.89
N GLN A 24 -13.48 -15.21 -10.22
CA GLN A 24 -12.87 -13.98 -9.77
C GLN A 24 -11.77 -14.51 -8.86
N ALA A 25 -10.52 -14.46 -9.31
CA ALA A 25 -9.41 -14.67 -8.40
C ALA A 25 -9.71 -13.73 -7.24
N GLN A 26 -9.90 -14.27 -6.03
CA GLN A 26 -10.15 -13.47 -4.84
C GLN A 26 -9.09 -12.37 -4.88
N GLU A 27 -9.52 -11.13 -5.08
CA GLU A 27 -8.59 -10.00 -5.12
C GLU A 27 -7.89 -9.98 -3.77
N PHE A 28 -6.56 -9.89 -3.76
CA PHE A 28 -5.79 -9.90 -2.52
C PHE A 28 -6.35 -8.83 -1.57
N GLN A 29 -6.49 -9.15 -0.28
CA GLN A 29 -7.03 -8.23 0.71
C GLN A 29 -5.94 -7.76 1.66
N ILE A 30 -5.88 -6.46 1.90
CA ILE A 30 -5.03 -5.87 2.94
C ILE A 30 -5.37 -6.50 4.29
N ASN A 31 -4.37 -7.03 4.97
CA ASN A 31 -4.53 -7.75 6.23
C ASN A 31 -3.33 -7.51 7.17
N PRO A 32 -3.44 -7.78 8.48
CA PRO A 32 -2.39 -7.48 9.45
C PRO A 32 -1.12 -8.33 9.27
N GLY A 33 -1.17 -9.41 8.49
CA GLY A 33 0.03 -10.13 8.07
C GLY A 33 0.96 -9.28 7.19
N LEU A 34 0.51 -8.16 6.64
CA LEU A 34 1.31 -7.22 5.84
C LEU A 34 2.30 -6.38 6.66
N ASN A 35 2.15 -6.37 7.98
CA ASN A 35 3.03 -5.63 8.88
C ASN A 35 4.50 -6.04 8.73
N ASP A 36 5.41 -5.09 8.99
CA ASP A 36 6.89 -5.17 9.02
C ASP A 36 7.57 -4.29 7.93
N ALA A 37 8.87 -4.46 7.72
CA ALA A 37 9.73 -3.70 6.84
C ALA A 37 9.69 -4.17 5.37
N TRP A 38 9.65 -3.21 4.46
CA TRP A 38 9.59 -3.37 3.01
C TRP A 38 10.63 -2.45 2.35
N PHE A 39 11.24 -2.90 1.25
CA PHE A 39 12.28 -2.14 0.56
C PHE A 39 12.32 -2.47 -0.93
N ASN A 40 12.97 -1.59 -1.71
CA ASN A 40 13.32 -1.87 -3.09
C ASN A 40 14.80 -2.26 -3.17
N PRO A 41 15.16 -3.49 -3.59
CA PRO A 41 16.57 -3.91 -3.70
C PRO A 41 17.40 -3.08 -4.70
N ALA A 42 16.78 -2.37 -5.65
CA ALA A 42 17.51 -1.47 -6.55
C ALA A 42 17.97 -0.16 -5.89
N THR A 43 17.40 0.18 -4.73
CA THR A 43 17.73 1.36 -3.93
C THR A 43 17.87 0.96 -2.47
N ASP A 44 18.65 -0.08 -2.21
CA ASP A 44 18.89 -0.59 -0.86
C ASP A 44 19.47 0.52 0.04
N GLY A 45 19.06 0.54 1.32
CA GLY A 45 19.35 1.60 2.29
C GLY A 45 18.19 2.55 2.61
N GLN A 46 17.14 2.58 1.78
CA GLN A 46 15.85 3.23 2.09
C GLN A 46 14.72 2.20 2.09
N GLY A 47 13.60 2.54 2.73
CA GLY A 47 12.46 1.62 2.80
C GLY A 47 11.32 2.08 3.67
N PHE A 48 10.34 1.20 3.79
CA PHE A 48 9.04 1.48 4.39
C PHE A 48 8.79 0.52 5.55
N PHE A 49 8.08 1.01 6.56
CA PHE A 49 7.38 0.15 7.51
C PHE A 49 5.88 0.28 7.26
N PHE A 50 5.22 -0.86 7.09
CA PHE A 50 3.76 -0.93 6.98
C PHE A 50 3.17 -1.40 8.30
N ASN A 51 2.10 -0.73 8.74
CA ASN A 51 1.35 -1.06 9.94
C ASN A 51 -0.15 -1.00 9.65
N VAL A 52 -0.79 -2.16 9.62
CA VAL A 52 -2.20 -2.39 9.34
C VAL A 52 -2.92 -2.73 10.64
N PHE A 53 -3.96 -1.97 10.96
CA PHE A 53 -4.78 -2.12 12.16
C PHE A 53 -6.26 -2.27 11.76
N PRO A 54 -6.72 -3.50 11.43
CA PRO A 54 -8.08 -3.72 10.92
C PRO A 54 -9.18 -3.28 11.87
N ASP A 55 -9.04 -3.55 13.18
CA ASP A 55 -10.03 -3.18 14.20
C ASP A 55 -10.29 -1.68 14.28
N GLN A 56 -9.31 -0.87 13.87
CA GLN A 56 -9.39 0.59 13.84
C GLN A 56 -9.67 1.17 12.45
N ASN A 57 -9.73 0.31 11.42
CA ASN A 57 -9.68 0.70 10.02
C ASN A 57 -8.57 1.75 9.75
N PHE A 58 -7.33 1.39 10.12
CA PHE A 58 -6.21 2.32 10.05
C PHE A 58 -4.97 1.65 9.46
N PHE A 59 -4.37 2.31 8.48
CA PHE A 59 -3.07 1.99 7.91
C PHE A 59 -2.11 3.13 8.22
N PHE A 60 -0.97 2.80 8.79
CA PHE A 60 0.14 3.72 9.00
C PHE A 60 1.38 3.26 8.24
N MET A 61 2.09 4.21 7.66
CA MET A 61 3.33 3.98 6.95
C MET A 61 4.39 4.96 7.44
N SER A 62 5.60 4.45 7.67
CA SER A 62 6.81 5.28 7.79
C SER A 62 7.72 5.02 6.61
N TRP A 63 8.22 6.07 5.96
CA TRP A 63 9.20 5.99 4.88
C TRP A 63 10.52 6.60 5.33
N PHE A 64 11.57 5.79 5.42
CA PHE A 64 12.93 6.22 5.68
C PHE A 64 13.66 6.35 4.35
N THR A 65 14.18 7.54 4.07
CA THR A 65 14.70 7.92 2.76
C THR A 65 15.80 8.98 2.90
N TYR A 66 16.16 9.60 1.79
CA TYR A 66 17.16 10.65 1.70
C TYR A 66 16.56 11.91 1.09
N ASP A 67 17.26 13.03 1.27
CA ASP A 67 16.94 14.27 0.56
C ASP A 67 17.12 14.08 -0.96
N THR A 68 16.44 14.91 -1.75
CA THR A 68 16.51 14.89 -3.22
C THR A 68 17.87 15.35 -3.74
N GLU A 69 18.64 16.06 -2.93
CA GLU A 69 20.01 16.49 -3.21
C GLU A 69 20.93 16.17 -2.03
N ARG A 70 22.20 15.85 -2.33
CA ARG A 70 23.19 15.64 -1.26
C ARG A 70 23.50 16.98 -0.59
N PRO A 71 23.56 17.02 0.76
CA PRO A 71 24.00 18.22 1.45
C PRO A 71 25.42 18.61 1.00
N PRO A 72 25.76 19.91 1.00
CA PRO A 72 27.13 20.36 0.78
C PRO A 72 28.12 19.68 1.75
N GLU A 73 29.37 19.48 1.31
CA GLU A 73 30.38 18.73 2.07
C GLU A 73 30.74 19.34 3.43
N ASP A 74 30.51 20.64 3.60
CA ASP A 74 30.74 21.37 4.85
C ASP A 74 29.59 21.23 5.86
N ILE A 75 28.48 20.61 5.48
CA ILE A 75 27.36 20.31 6.38
C ILE A 75 27.61 18.96 7.05
N THR A 76 27.85 19.00 8.37
CA THR A 76 28.02 17.81 9.20
C THR A 76 26.88 17.67 10.20
N ALA A 77 26.36 16.45 10.39
CA ALA A 77 25.44 16.14 11.48
C ALA A 77 26.22 15.73 12.74
N ILE A 78 25.71 16.10 13.92
CA ILE A 78 26.20 15.57 15.20
C ILE A 78 25.77 14.10 15.37
N LEU A 79 24.57 13.77 14.91
CA LEU A 79 24.00 12.42 14.94
C LEU A 79 23.39 12.09 13.58
N GLY A 80 23.67 10.88 13.09
CA GLY A 80 23.18 10.41 11.79
C GLY A 80 23.91 11.05 10.62
N GLU A 81 23.20 11.22 9.51
CA GLU A 81 23.74 11.76 8.26
C GLU A 81 22.86 12.94 7.81
N PRO A 82 23.43 14.10 7.43
CA PRO A 82 22.65 15.30 7.12
C PRO A 82 21.65 15.15 5.97
N GLY A 83 21.85 14.19 5.07
CA GLY A 83 20.93 13.85 3.99
C GLY A 83 19.81 12.88 4.36
N HIS A 84 19.78 12.29 5.56
CA HIS A 84 18.68 11.38 5.96
C HIS A 84 17.35 12.13 6.10
N ARG A 85 16.27 11.56 5.57
CA ARG A 85 14.90 12.07 5.67
C ARG A 85 13.94 10.96 6.11
N TRP A 86 12.82 11.36 6.68
CA TRP A 86 11.71 10.45 6.93
C TRP A 86 10.38 11.17 6.68
N LEU A 87 9.38 10.41 6.26
CA LEU A 87 8.01 10.86 6.09
C LEU A 87 7.09 9.82 6.75
N THR A 88 5.93 10.27 7.21
CA THR A 88 4.85 9.37 7.62
C THR A 88 3.65 9.58 6.73
N ALA A 89 2.87 8.53 6.53
CA ALA A 89 1.60 8.61 5.83
C ALA A 89 0.57 7.72 6.53
N SER A 90 -0.70 8.11 6.47
CA SER A 90 -1.75 7.34 7.10
C SER A 90 -3.11 7.54 6.44
N GLY A 91 -3.98 6.56 6.60
CA GLY A 91 -5.34 6.60 6.07
C GLY A 91 -6.15 5.40 6.52
N SER A 92 -7.46 5.42 6.24
CA SER A 92 -8.31 4.24 6.29
C SER A 92 -8.13 3.38 5.04
N PHE A 93 -8.43 2.10 5.12
CA PHE A 93 -8.39 1.19 3.98
C PHE A 93 -9.70 0.43 3.86
N ASP A 94 -10.20 0.29 2.64
CA ASP A 94 -11.40 -0.50 2.36
C ASP A 94 -11.00 -1.94 1.96
N ALA A 95 -11.99 -2.75 1.59
CA ALA A 95 -11.73 -4.03 0.94
C ALA A 95 -10.92 -3.82 -0.35
N GLY A 96 -9.96 -4.70 -0.60
CA GLY A 96 -9.06 -4.67 -1.75
C GLY A 96 -7.59 -4.76 -1.35
N ASN A 97 -6.74 -4.66 -2.37
CA ASN A 97 -5.28 -4.72 -2.23
C ASN A 97 -4.62 -3.34 -2.22
N MET A 98 -5.40 -2.26 -2.26
CA MET A 98 -4.90 -0.90 -2.43
C MET A 98 -5.33 0.00 -1.27
N VAL A 99 -4.42 0.86 -0.82
CA VAL A 99 -4.69 1.92 0.15
C VAL A 99 -4.09 3.24 -0.33
N VAL A 100 -4.82 4.33 -0.12
CA VAL A 100 -4.37 5.70 -0.37
C VAL A 100 -4.15 6.38 0.98
N LEU A 101 -2.95 6.92 1.19
CA LEU A 101 -2.48 7.49 2.45
C LEU A 101 -2.15 8.97 2.26
N ASP A 102 -2.56 9.79 3.22
CA ASP A 102 -2.16 11.20 3.29
C ASP A 102 -0.79 11.31 3.94
N VAL A 103 0.15 11.98 3.28
CA VAL A 103 1.50 12.20 3.80
C VAL A 103 1.48 13.35 4.80
N ASN A 104 2.07 13.12 5.96
CA ASN A 104 2.36 14.14 6.96
C ASN A 104 3.87 14.40 7.01
N ASN A 105 4.26 15.67 6.88
CA ASN A 105 5.64 16.09 7.05
C ASN A 105 5.78 16.85 8.38
N THR A 106 6.50 16.25 9.33
CA THR A 106 6.73 16.85 10.65
C THR A 106 8.08 17.57 10.67
N THR A 107 8.08 18.83 11.07
CA THR A 107 9.25 19.70 11.05
C THR A 107 9.47 20.42 12.38
N GLY A 108 10.70 20.87 12.64
CA GLY A 108 11.01 21.74 13.78
C GLY A 108 11.37 21.03 15.08
N GLY A 109 11.46 19.70 15.10
CA GLY A 109 11.92 18.95 16.28
C GLY A 109 13.44 18.96 16.44
N LEU A 110 13.91 18.69 17.67
CA LEU A 110 15.31 18.31 17.96
C LEU A 110 15.38 16.85 18.44
N PHE A 111 16.61 16.33 18.49
CA PHE A 111 16.88 14.97 18.93
C PHE A 111 16.54 14.76 20.41
N ASP A 112 15.61 13.84 20.68
CA ASP A 112 15.16 13.43 22.03
C ASP A 112 14.79 14.61 22.94
N ASP A 113 14.02 15.55 22.38
CA ASP A 113 13.63 16.80 23.05
C ASP A 113 12.12 17.00 22.97
N PRO A 114 11.46 17.45 24.06
CA PRO A 114 10.02 17.59 24.13
C PRO A 114 9.46 18.84 23.45
N GLN A 115 10.26 19.61 22.71
CA GLN A 115 9.77 20.80 22.03
C GLN A 115 8.63 20.52 21.06
N GLU A 116 7.83 21.55 20.86
CA GLU A 116 6.75 21.53 19.90
C GLU A 116 7.27 21.34 18.47
N VAL A 117 6.57 20.51 17.71
CA VAL A 117 6.81 20.28 16.28
C VAL A 117 5.66 20.85 15.47
N THR A 118 5.92 21.17 14.20
CA THR A 118 4.86 21.52 13.24
C THR A 118 4.55 20.29 12.40
N GLN A 119 3.29 19.85 12.44
CA GLN A 119 2.77 18.83 11.54
C GLN A 119 2.13 19.49 10.32
N ASN A 120 2.58 19.10 9.13
CA ASN A 120 2.04 19.57 7.87
C ASN A 120 1.25 18.43 7.21
N PRO A 121 -0.04 18.25 7.57
CA PRO A 121 -0.90 17.26 6.92
C PRO A 121 -1.16 17.64 5.46
N GLY A 122 -1.39 16.65 4.60
CA GLY A 122 -1.62 16.87 3.18
C GLY A 122 -0.37 17.31 2.41
N TYR A 123 0.81 16.94 2.89
CA TYR A 123 2.08 17.22 2.22
C TYR A 123 2.21 16.52 0.85
N GLY A 124 1.41 15.48 0.66
CA GLY A 124 1.30 14.71 -0.56
C GLY A 124 0.45 13.47 -0.33
N THR A 125 0.49 12.56 -1.30
CA THR A 125 -0.27 11.30 -1.26
C THR A 125 0.65 10.13 -1.56
N ILE A 126 0.45 9.02 -0.87
CA ILE A 126 1.10 7.75 -1.16
C ILE A 126 0.03 6.67 -1.35
N THR A 127 0.09 5.97 -2.47
CA THR A 127 -0.76 4.81 -2.77
C THR A 127 0.08 3.56 -2.67
N VAL A 128 -0.37 2.59 -1.89
CA VAL A 128 0.26 1.26 -1.81
C VAL A 128 -0.68 0.25 -2.43
N THR A 129 -0.19 -0.52 -3.41
CA THR A 129 -0.92 -1.61 -4.05
C THR A 129 -0.17 -2.91 -3.82
N PHE A 130 -0.78 -3.86 -3.12
CA PHE A 130 -0.18 -5.17 -2.85
C PHE A 130 -0.51 -6.14 -3.99
N GLU A 131 0.49 -6.82 -4.57
CA GLU A 131 0.18 -7.91 -5.50
C GLU A 131 0.09 -9.26 -4.78
N ASN A 132 0.81 -9.42 -3.67
CA ASN A 132 0.75 -10.60 -2.79
C ASN A 132 1.41 -10.28 -1.43
N CYS A 133 1.59 -11.31 -0.60
CA CYS A 133 2.17 -11.18 0.73
C CYS A 133 3.65 -10.76 0.77
N ASN A 134 4.36 -10.69 -0.36
CA ASN A 134 5.78 -10.33 -0.43
C ASN A 134 6.11 -9.31 -1.55
N SER A 135 5.12 -8.81 -2.29
CA SER A 135 5.35 -7.73 -3.25
C SER A 135 4.25 -6.68 -3.19
N ALA A 136 4.67 -5.43 -3.32
CA ALA A 136 3.77 -4.30 -3.49
C ALA A 136 4.42 -3.24 -4.38
N THR A 137 3.61 -2.30 -4.83
CA THR A 137 4.03 -1.08 -5.48
C THR A 137 3.63 0.12 -4.63
N VAL A 138 4.58 1.04 -4.40
CA VAL A 138 4.36 2.30 -3.69
C VAL A 138 4.46 3.46 -4.69
N ASP A 139 3.34 4.11 -4.98
CA ASP A 139 3.28 5.33 -5.78
C ASP A 139 3.24 6.55 -4.84
N TYR A 140 4.13 7.51 -5.05
CA TYR A 140 4.16 8.75 -4.26
C TYR A 140 3.99 9.98 -5.14
N ASP A 141 3.28 10.98 -4.62
CA ASP A 141 3.18 12.33 -5.18
C ASP A 141 3.38 13.36 -4.06
N LEU A 142 4.47 14.12 -4.13
CA LEU A 142 4.86 15.13 -3.15
C LEU A 142 4.95 16.51 -3.84
N PRO A 143 3.81 17.18 -4.08
CA PRO A 143 3.74 18.36 -4.94
C PRO A 143 4.54 19.55 -4.41
N ALA A 144 4.63 19.72 -3.09
CA ALA A 144 5.43 20.79 -2.48
C ALA A 144 6.94 20.64 -2.75
N ALA A 145 7.41 19.42 -2.94
CA ALA A 145 8.79 19.10 -3.31
C ALA A 145 8.96 18.95 -4.84
N GLY A 146 7.87 18.92 -5.62
CA GLY A 146 7.90 18.74 -7.06
C GLY A 146 8.38 17.35 -7.50
N VAL A 147 8.23 16.33 -6.65
CA VAL A 147 8.66 14.96 -6.93
C VAL A 147 7.51 13.97 -6.84
N SER A 148 7.47 13.03 -7.78
CA SER A 148 6.56 11.89 -7.79
C SER A 148 7.25 10.69 -8.41
N GLY A 149 6.74 9.49 -8.14
CA GLY A 149 7.34 8.27 -8.67
C GLY A 149 6.71 6.99 -8.14
N THR A 150 7.25 5.88 -8.62
CA THR A 150 6.79 4.53 -8.30
C THR A 150 7.96 3.70 -7.79
N ILE A 151 7.76 3.00 -6.68
CA ILE A 151 8.78 2.17 -6.04
C ILE A 151 8.21 0.75 -5.88
N PRO A 152 8.67 -0.24 -6.66
CA PRO A 152 8.35 -1.63 -6.38
C PRO A 152 9.07 -2.08 -5.11
N VAL A 153 8.37 -2.69 -4.18
CA VAL A 153 8.90 -3.12 -2.89
C VAL A 153 8.65 -4.60 -2.63
N GLN A 154 9.56 -5.20 -1.87
CA GLN A 154 9.44 -6.54 -1.30
C GLN A 154 9.77 -6.48 0.19
N ARG A 155 9.44 -7.53 0.95
CA ARG A 155 9.79 -7.56 2.37
C ARG A 155 11.29 -7.70 2.60
N VAL A 156 11.74 -7.16 3.72
CA VAL A 156 13.09 -7.41 4.24
C VAL A 156 13.23 -8.85 4.75
N VAL A 157 12.19 -9.37 5.43
CA VAL A 157 12.12 -10.74 5.94
C VAL A 157 10.78 -11.39 5.64
N LEU A 158 10.73 -12.73 5.63
CA LEU A 158 9.56 -13.49 5.16
C LEU A 158 8.70 -14.06 6.30
N ASP A 159 9.04 -13.81 7.55
CA ASP A 159 8.41 -14.43 8.74
C ASP A 159 6.90 -14.21 8.81
N ASN A 160 6.40 -13.06 8.34
CA ASN A 160 4.97 -12.74 8.31
C ASN A 160 4.24 -13.23 7.05
N VAL A 161 4.93 -13.77 6.03
CA VAL A 161 4.30 -14.25 4.79
C VAL A 161 3.28 -15.37 5.07
N PRO A 162 3.58 -16.43 5.87
CA PRO A 162 2.60 -17.47 6.15
C PRO A 162 1.33 -16.97 6.85
N LEU A 163 1.47 -15.97 7.74
CA LEU A 163 0.33 -15.34 8.39
C LEU A 163 -0.52 -14.57 7.38
N CYS A 164 0.12 -13.75 6.54
CA CYS A 164 -0.56 -13.00 5.49
C CYS A 164 -1.33 -13.92 4.53
N GLU A 165 -0.72 -15.01 4.08
CA GLU A 165 -1.36 -15.98 3.17
C GLU A 165 -2.55 -16.67 3.84
N THR A 166 -2.43 -17.01 5.12
CA THR A 166 -3.52 -17.61 5.89
C THR A 166 -4.72 -16.67 5.99
N LEU A 167 -4.47 -15.40 6.30
CA LEU A 167 -5.51 -14.37 6.42
C LEU A 167 -6.16 -14.03 5.07
N ALA A 168 -5.37 -14.02 3.99
CA ALA A 168 -5.87 -13.79 2.64
C ALA A 168 -6.74 -14.94 2.10
N ALA A 169 -6.62 -16.15 2.68
CA ALA A 169 -7.40 -17.33 2.28
C ALA A 169 -8.72 -17.49 3.06
N THR A 170 -8.92 -16.74 4.14
CA THR A 170 -10.07 -16.89 5.06
C THR A 170 -11.24 -15.93 4.79
N GLU A 171 -11.11 -15.05 3.80
CA GLU A 171 -12.10 -14.02 3.43
C GLU A 171 -12.70 -14.33 2.04
#